data_AF-A0A661ZP72-F1
#
_entry.id   AF-A0A661ZP72-F1
#
_cell.length_a   1.000
_cell.length_b   1.000
_cell.length_c   1.000
_cell.angle_alpha   90.00
_cell.angle_beta   90.00
_cell.angle_gamma   90.00
#
_symmetry.space_group_name_H-M   'P 1'
#
loop_
_entity.id
_entity.type
_entity.pdbx_description
1 polymer ?
#
loop_
_entity_poly.entity_id
_entity_poly.type
_entity_poly.pdbx_seq_one_letter_code
_entity_poly.pdbx_strand_id
1 'polypeptide(L)' 'MNPRINKLSTTDDYQLHLTFTNGEKGVYDCSVLLNFGIFKELKNKFYFRQAKIIDGTVTWPNEQDICPDTLYIDSVKRK' A
#
# COMPACT_ATOMS: atom_id res chain seq x y z
N MET A 1 -8.99 8.06 14.90
CA MET A 1 -9.14 7.46 13.56
C MET A 1 -7.93 7.88 12.76
N ASN A 2 -7.15 6.94 12.21
CA ASN A 2 -5.97 7.28 11.42
C ASN A 2 -6.38 7.93 10.09
N PRO A 3 -5.54 8.79 9.51
CA PRO A 3 -5.85 9.42 8.23
C PRO A 3 -5.90 8.38 7.12
N ARG A 4 -6.79 8.61 6.16
CA ARG A 4 -6.99 7.72 5.00
C ARG A 4 -5.99 8.05 3.90
N ILE A 5 -5.91 7.17 2.92
CA ILE A 5 -4.97 7.33 1.80
C ILE A 5 -5.63 8.17 0.72
N ASN A 6 -4.95 9.23 0.32
CA ASN A 6 -5.40 10.18 -0.70
C ASN A 6 -4.65 10.00 -2.02
N LYS A 7 -3.35 9.68 -1.97
CA LYS A 7 -2.55 9.38 -3.16
C LYS A 7 -1.68 8.15 -2.95
N LEU A 8 -1.47 7.42 -4.03
CA LEU A 8 -0.72 6.18 -4.09
C LEU A 8 0.23 6.22 -5.29
N SER A 9 1.44 5.72 -5.10
CA SER A 9 2.38 5.39 -6.18
C SER A 9 3.13 4.13 -5.81
N THR A 10 3.42 3.27 -6.78
CA THR A 10 4.12 2.00 -6.58
C THR A 10 5.52 2.07 -7.17
N THR A 11 6.47 1.34 -6.59
CA THR A 11 7.84 1.20 -7.12
C THR A 11 8.15 -0.25 -7.49
N ASP A 12 9.23 -0.43 -8.25
CA ASP A 12 9.72 -1.75 -8.66
C ASP A 12 10.35 -2.58 -7.53
N ASP A 13 10.52 -1.96 -6.36
CA ASP A 13 11.04 -2.56 -5.13
C ASP A 13 9.91 -3.01 -4.20
N TYR A 14 8.69 -3.16 -4.71
CA TYR A 14 7.49 -3.52 -3.94
C TYR A 14 7.14 -2.53 -2.82
N GLN A 15 7.47 -1.25 -3.00
CA GLN A 15 7.12 -0.21 -2.05
C GLN A 15 5.88 0.57 -2.49
N LEU A 16 5.03 0.89 -1.53
CA LEU A 16 3.89 1.79 -1.68
C LEU A 16 4.26 3.16 -1.13
N HIS A 17 4.22 4.17 -1.99
CA HIS A 17 4.33 5.57 -1.61
C HIS A 17 2.93 6.12 -1.40
N LEU A 18 2.63 6.44 -0.15
CA LEU A 18 1.31 6.86 0.30
C LEU A 18 1.34 8.33 0.68
N THR A 19 0.33 9.07 0.26
CA THR A 19 0.02 10.39 0.81
C THR A 19 -1.31 10.29 1.55
N PHE A 20 -1.30 10.60 2.83
CA PHE A 20 -2.45 10.56 3.70
C PHE A 20 -3.27 11.85 3.60
N THR A 21 -4.54 11.81 4.01
CA THR A 21 -5.45 12.96 3.96
C THR A 21 -5.02 14.12 4.85
N ASN A 22 -4.19 13.89 5.86
CA ASN A 22 -3.59 14.93 6.70
C ASN A 22 -2.35 15.59 6.08
N GLY A 23 -1.96 15.20 4.86
CA GLY A 23 -0.78 15.72 4.15
C GLY A 23 0.52 14.95 4.43
N GLU A 24 0.52 14.02 5.38
CA GLU A 24 1.70 13.19 5.64
C GLU A 24 1.99 12.23 4.49
N LYS A 25 3.26 11.88 4.35
CA LYS A 25 3.72 10.90 3.36
C LYS A 25 4.36 9.72 4.08
N GLY A 26 3.96 8.52 3.67
CA GLY A 26 4.51 7.27 4.17
C GLY A 26 5.02 6.40 3.04
N VAL A 27 6.01 5.57 3.34
CA VAL A 27 6.44 4.48 2.47
C VAL A 27 6.21 3.16 3.20
N TYR A 28 5.45 2.26 2.60
CA TYR A 28 5.18 0.93 3.13
C TYR A 28 5.87 -0.12 2.24
N ASP A 29 6.65 -1.01 2.84
CA ASP A 29 7.35 -2.08 2.13
C ASP A 29 6.49 -3.35 2.10
N CYS A 30 5.99 -3.71 0.92
CA CYS A 30 5.20 -4.93 0.74
C CYS A 30 6.06 -6.19 0.60
N SER A 31 7.39 -6.09 0.58
CA SER A 31 8.29 -7.24 0.44
C SER A 31 8.04 -8.32 1.50
N VAL A 32 7.68 -7.91 2.72
CA VAL A 32 7.34 -8.82 3.83
C VAL A 32 6.04 -9.59 3.58
N LEU A 33 5.12 -9.03 2.81
CA LEU A 33 3.83 -9.65 2.46
C LEU A 33 3.95 -10.61 1.29
N LEU A 34 4.98 -10.50 0.44
CA LEU A 34 5.11 -11.30 -0.78
C LEU A 34 5.10 -12.81 -0.54
N ASN A 35 5.46 -13.28 0.64
CA ASN A 35 5.44 -14.71 0.98
C ASN A 35 4.19 -15.13 1.77
N PHE A 36 3.28 -14.19 2.04
CA PHE A 36 2.15 -14.38 2.94
C PHE A 36 0.85 -14.62 2.16
N GLY A 37 0.32 -15.85 2.24
CA GLY A 37 -1.03 -16.19 1.76
C GLY A 37 -1.35 -15.67 0.36
N ILE A 38 -2.43 -14.87 0.27
CA ILE A 38 -2.98 -14.27 -0.94
C ILE A 38 -2.09 -13.18 -1.56
N PHE A 39 -1.14 -12.62 -0.80
CA PHE A 39 -0.24 -11.56 -1.28
C PHE A 39 0.92 -12.09 -2.14
N LYS A 40 1.02 -13.41 -2.34
CA LYS A 40 2.00 -14.00 -3.27
C LYS A 40 1.87 -13.48 -4.70
N GLU A 41 0.66 -13.07 -5.11
CA GLU A 41 0.42 -12.47 -6.43
C GLU A 41 1.13 -11.13 -6.61
N LEU A 42 1.38 -10.41 -5.51
CA LEU A 42 2.13 -9.15 -5.53
C LEU A 42 3.58 -9.33 -5.99
N LYS A 43 4.12 -10.57 -6.01
CA LYS A 43 5.45 -10.85 -6.60
C LYS A 43 5.48 -10.53 -8.09
N ASN A 44 4.34 -10.54 -8.77
CA ASN A 44 4.27 -10.07 -10.14
C ASN A 44 4.25 -8.53 -10.15
N LYS A 45 5.34 -7.91 -10.61
CA LYS A 45 5.45 -6.44 -10.67
C LYS A 45 4.34 -5.78 -11.49
N PHE A 46 3.87 -6.41 -12.58
CA PHE A 46 2.75 -5.89 -13.36
C PHE A 46 1.44 -5.92 -12.57
N TYR A 47 1.26 -6.95 -11.74
CA TYR A 47 0.11 -7.03 -10.84
C TYR A 47 0.22 -6.02 -9.70
N PHE A 48 1.40 -5.92 -9.06
CA PHE A 48 1.65 -4.97 -7.98
C PHE A 48 1.35 -3.53 -8.39
N ARG A 49 1.76 -3.13 -9.60
CA ARG A 49 1.51 -1.79 -10.16
C ARG A 49 0.03 -1.48 -10.39
N GLN A 50 -0.85 -2.47 -10.38
CA GLN A 50 -2.30 -2.27 -10.47
C GLN A 50 -2.94 -1.87 -9.14
N ALA A 51 -2.16 -1.62 -8.10
CA ALA A 51 -2.64 -1.09 -6.82
C ALA A 51 -3.46 0.20 -7.03
N LYS A 52 -4.64 0.26 -6.41
CA LYS A 52 -5.57 1.39 -6.49
C LYS A 52 -6.06 1.78 -5.11
N ILE A 53 -6.51 3.02 -4.98
CA ILE A 53 -7.18 3.48 -3.76
C ILE A 53 -8.68 3.26 -3.91
N ILE A 54 -9.27 2.51 -3.00
CA ILE A 54 -10.72 2.32 -2.88
C ILE A 54 -11.09 2.56 -1.40
N ASP A 55 -12.09 3.40 -1.14
CA ASP A 55 -12.56 3.76 0.22
C ASP A 55 -11.44 4.18 1.19
N GLY A 56 -10.42 4.86 0.65
CA GLY A 56 -9.29 5.38 1.43
C GLY A 56 -8.28 4.32 1.85
N THR A 57 -8.29 3.14 1.21
CA THR A 57 -7.29 2.08 1.39
C THR A 57 -6.68 1.58 0.08
N VAL A 58 -5.54 0.88 0.14
CA VAL A 58 -4.90 0.27 -1.04
C VAL A 58 -5.49 -1.10 -1.31
N THR A 59 -5.88 -1.32 -2.55
CA THR A 59 -6.52 -2.53 -3.07
C THR A 59 -5.88 -3.00 -4.37
N TRP A 60 -5.99 -4.28 -4.66
CA TRP A 60 -5.57 -4.92 -5.92
C TRP A 60 -6.75 -5.60 -6.63
N PRO A 61 -6.63 -5.92 -7.93
CA PRO A 61 -7.73 -6.47 -8.73
C PRO A 61 -8.38 -7.75 -8.18
N ASN A 62 -7.63 -8.64 -7.52
CA ASN A 62 -8.14 -9.90 -6.96
C ASN A 62 -8.58 -9.74 -5.50
N GLU A 63 -9.24 -8.62 -5.18
CA GLU A 63 -9.85 -8.36 -3.87
C GLU A 63 -8.87 -8.34 -2.68
N GLN A 64 -7.55 -8.28 -2.93
CA GLN A 64 -6.62 -8.03 -1.84
C GLN A 64 -6.65 -6.56 -1.47
N ASP A 65 -6.74 -6.30 -0.18
CA ASP A 65 -6.57 -4.98 0.39
C ASP A 65 -5.60 -5.06 1.58
N ILE A 66 -4.98 -3.93 1.90
CA ILE A 66 -4.24 -3.78 3.16
C ILE A 66 -5.00 -2.73 3.97
N CYS A 67 -5.30 -3.03 5.23
CA CYS A 67 -5.98 -2.09 6.12
C CYS A 67 -5.25 -0.73 6.15
N PRO A 68 -5.97 0.41 6.02
CA PRO A 68 -5.32 1.71 5.97
C PRO A 68 -4.68 2.10 7.30
N ASP A 69 -5.16 1.56 8.43
CA ASP A 69 -4.51 1.72 9.73
C ASP A 69 -3.13 1.02 9.75
N THR A 70 -3.02 -0.19 9.20
CA THR A 70 -1.74 -0.90 9.03
C THR A 70 -0.81 -0.10 8.14
N LEU A 71 -1.29 0.36 6.98
CA LEU A 71 -0.51 1.20 6.08
C LEU A 71 -0.05 2.49 6.76
N TYR A 72 -0.87 3.07 7.64
CA TYR A 72 -0.48 4.26 8.38
C TYR A 72 0.56 3.97 9.46
N ILE A 73 0.36 2.96 10.30
CA ILE A 73 1.19 2.65 11.46
C ILE A 73 2.56 2.09 11.04
N ASP A 74 2.57 1.15 10.10
CA ASP A 74 3.79 0.44 9.68
C ASP A 74 4.54 1.17 8.56
N SER A 75 3.94 2.20 7.94
CA SER A 75 4.67 3.01 6.98
C SER A 75 5.76 3.83 7.64
N VAL A 76 6.94 3.85 7.01
CA VAL A 76 8.01 4.78 7.37
C VAL A 76 7.59 6.17 6.91
N LYS A 77 7.32 7.05 7.88
CA LYS A 77 6.98 8.45 7.63
C LYS A 77 8.18 9.20 7.07
N ARG A 78 8.00 9.88 5.93
CA ARG A 78 9.02 10.78 5.39
C ARG A 78 8.61 12.22 5.73
N LYS A 79 9.52 12.93 6.42
CA LYS A 79 9.41 14.38 6.67
C LYS A 79 9.67 15.17 5.39
#